data_AF-A0A8X7TD57-F1
#
_entry.id   AF-A0A8X7TD57-F1
#
_cell.length_a   1.000
_cell.length_b   1.000
_cell.length_c   1.000
_cell.angle_alpha   90.00
_cell.angle_beta   90.00
_cell.angle_gamma   90.00
#
_symmetry.space_group_name_H-M   'P 1'
#
loop_
_entity.id
_entity.type
_entity.pdbx_description
1 polymer ?
#
loop_
_entity_poly.entity_id
_entity_poly.type
_entity_poly.pdbx_seq_one_letter_code
_entity_poly.pdbx_strand_id
1 'polypeptide(L)'
;MKRPLPTTESEKFNLISCSLVINFVPSPKERGDMLVRITEFLKSPKNETLSSLFLVLPLPCVKNSRYFNGDRLHNIMSSLGFTQTFFYEAKKVAYWLFDWNGKVVEDVKFPKMELQSGSQRNNFCITL
;
A
#
# COMPACT_ATOMS: atom_id res chain seq x y z
N MET A 1 7.06 8.74 -17.14
CA MET A 1 6.44 7.65 -17.92
C MET A 1 5.91 6.60 -16.96
N LYS A 2 4.64 6.17 -17.09
CA LYS A 2 4.10 5.04 -16.32
C LYS A 2 4.54 3.74 -17.04
N ARG A 3 5.08 2.74 -16.31
CA ARG A 3 5.33 1.39 -16.86
C ARG A 3 4.02 0.88 -17.48
N PRO A 4 3.98 0.41 -18.74
CA PRO A 4 2.77 -0.15 -19.34
C PRO A 4 2.14 -1.23 -18.46
N LEU A 5 0.81 -1.33 -18.45
CA LEU A 5 0.14 -2.44 -17.76
C LEU A 5 0.50 -3.77 -18.41
N PRO A 6 0.57 -4.86 -17.65
CA PRO A 6 0.81 -6.18 -18.22
C PRO A 6 -0.37 -6.56 -19.11
N THR A 7 -0.06 -7.04 -20.31
CA THR A 7 -1.03 -7.54 -21.29
C THR A 7 -1.15 -9.06 -21.23
N THR A 8 -0.17 -9.73 -20.61
CA THR A 8 -0.12 -11.19 -20.47
C THR A 8 0.21 -11.62 -19.05
N GLU A 9 -0.15 -12.84 -18.68
CA GLU A 9 0.13 -13.40 -17.34
C GLU A 9 1.64 -13.59 -17.07
N SER A 10 2.45 -13.76 -18.11
CA SER A 10 3.92 -13.83 -17.99
C SER A 10 4.57 -12.51 -17.56
N GLU A 11 3.88 -11.38 -17.75
CA GLU A 11 4.36 -10.05 -17.36
C GLU A 11 3.99 -9.66 -15.92
N LYS A 12 3.21 -10.52 -15.24
CA LYS A 12 2.79 -10.36 -13.84
C LYS A 12 3.68 -11.14 -12.88
N PHE A 13 3.59 -10.80 -11.59
CA PHE A 13 4.46 -11.31 -10.54
C PHE A 13 3.66 -11.97 -9.42
N ASN A 14 4.26 -12.96 -8.76
CA ASN A 14 3.75 -13.52 -7.50
C ASN A 14 4.20 -12.70 -6.29
N LEU A 15 5.24 -11.88 -6.41
CA LEU A 15 5.72 -11.02 -5.34
C LEU A 15 6.16 -9.68 -5.91
N ILE A 16 5.68 -8.60 -5.32
CA ILE A 16 6.18 -7.25 -5.59
C ILE A 16 6.85 -6.75 -4.32
N SER A 17 8.09 -6.27 -4.46
CA SER A 17 8.81 -5.57 -3.39
C SER A 17 8.72 -4.07 -3.61
N CYS A 18 7.99 -3.39 -2.72
CA CYS A 18 7.78 -1.95 -2.73
C CYS A 18 8.45 -1.35 -1.47
N SER A 19 9.78 -1.31 -1.49
CA SER A 19 10.56 -0.81 -0.37
C SER A 19 10.92 0.66 -0.54
N LEU A 20 10.41 1.52 0.35
CA LEU A 20 10.68 2.96 0.37
C LEU A 20 10.39 3.70 -0.95
N VAL A 21 9.36 3.26 -1.69
CA VAL A 21 8.97 3.87 -2.96
C VAL A 21 7.77 4.81 -2.81
N ILE A 22 6.69 4.35 -2.18
CA ILE A 22 5.43 5.11 -2.05
C ILE A 22 5.65 6.46 -1.34
N ASN A 23 6.61 6.53 -0.40
CA ASN A 23 6.96 7.77 0.29
C ASN A 23 7.56 8.86 -0.61
N PHE A 24 8.05 8.53 -1.81
CA PHE A 24 8.54 9.51 -2.79
C PHE A 24 7.50 9.91 -3.83
N VAL A 25 6.33 9.26 -3.85
CA VAL A 25 5.24 9.65 -4.74
C VAL A 25 4.66 10.99 -4.25
N PRO A 26 4.50 12.00 -5.13
CA PRO A 26 4.37 13.39 -4.69
C PRO A 26 3.01 13.70 -4.08
N SER A 27 1.91 13.15 -4.60
CA SER A 27 0.56 13.42 -4.07
C SER A 27 -0.05 12.24 -3.31
N PRO A 28 -0.98 12.49 -2.36
CA PRO A 28 -1.73 11.44 -1.68
C PRO A 28 -2.55 10.55 -2.63
N LYS A 29 -3.10 11.13 -3.70
CA LYS A 29 -3.90 10.39 -4.69
C LYS A 29 -3.03 9.46 -5.52
N GLU A 30 -1.89 9.95 -6.02
CA GLU A 30 -0.96 9.10 -6.79
C GLU A 30 -0.38 7.94 -5.96
N ARG A 31 -0.23 8.10 -4.63
CA ARG A 31 0.15 7.00 -3.74
C ARG A 31 -0.91 5.90 -3.70
N GLY A 32 -2.18 6.28 -3.63
CA GLY A 32 -3.30 5.35 -3.68
C GLY A 32 -3.40 4.69 -5.06
N ASP A 33 -3.27 5.47 -6.13
CA ASP A 33 -3.25 4.96 -7.50
C ASP A 33 -2.10 3.98 -7.71
N MET A 34 -0.96 4.18 -7.05
CA MET A 34 0.16 3.23 -7.07
C MET A 34 -0.19 1.92 -6.36
N LEU A 35 -0.88 1.95 -5.21
CA LEU A 35 -1.33 0.75 -4.52
C LEU A 35 -2.35 -0.04 -5.34
N VAL A 36 -3.32 0.64 -5.97
CA VAL A 36 -4.25 0.03 -6.93
C VAL A 36 -3.46 -0.56 -8.09
N ARG A 37 -2.52 0.20 -8.66
CA ARG A 37 -1.73 -0.30 -9.79
C ARG A 37 -0.93 -1.55 -9.44
N ILE A 38 -0.47 -1.72 -8.20
CA ILE A 38 0.23 -2.94 -7.78
C ILE A 38 -0.64 -4.19 -7.97
N THR A 39 -1.96 -4.11 -7.73
CA THR A 39 -2.86 -5.26 -7.92
C THR A 39 -2.92 -5.71 -9.37
N GLU A 40 -2.80 -4.79 -10.33
CA GLU A 40 -2.76 -5.09 -11.77
C GLU A 40 -1.52 -5.87 -12.21
N PHE A 41 -0.42 -5.77 -11.45
CA PHE A 41 0.84 -6.48 -11.73
C PHE A 41 0.97 -7.80 -10.96
N LEU A 42 0.06 -8.09 -10.03
CA LEU A 42 0.06 -9.36 -9.33
C LEU A 42 -0.71 -10.42 -10.13
N LYS A 43 -0.17 -11.64 -10.19
CA LYS A 43 -0.94 -12.79 -10.68
C LYS A 43 -2.12 -13.02 -9.76
N SER A 44 -3.25 -13.49 -10.29
CA SER A 44 -4.33 -13.94 -9.41
C SER A 44 -3.84 -15.15 -8.60
N PRO A 45 -4.02 -15.15 -7.27
CA PRO A 45 -3.62 -16.28 -6.44
C PRO A 45 -4.37 -17.55 -6.88
N LYS A 46 -3.69 -18.69 -6.87
CA LYS A 46 -4.26 -20.03 -7.13
C LYS A 46 -3.96 -20.91 -5.93
N ASN A 47 -4.61 -22.07 -5.82
CA ASN A 47 -4.56 -22.95 -4.64
C ASN A 47 -3.14 -23.21 -4.08
N GLU A 48 -2.11 -23.18 -4.91
CA GLU A 48 -0.72 -23.45 -4.52
C GLU A 48 0.24 -22.25 -4.66
N THR A 49 -0.23 -21.11 -5.20
CA THR A 49 0.63 -19.95 -5.45
C THR A 49 0.05 -18.67 -4.85
N LEU A 50 0.78 -18.13 -3.88
CA LEU A 50 0.49 -16.83 -3.27
C LEU A 50 0.87 -15.69 -4.22
N SER A 51 0.17 -14.57 -4.04
CA SER A 51 0.49 -13.28 -4.64
C SER A 51 0.61 -12.25 -3.54
N SER A 52 1.81 -11.69 -3.35
CA SER A 52 2.12 -10.92 -2.15
C SER A 52 2.77 -9.58 -2.47
N LEU A 53 2.66 -8.66 -1.52
CA LEU A 53 3.33 -7.37 -1.51
C LEU A 53 4.19 -7.25 -0.26
N PHE A 54 5.49 -7.04 -0.45
CA PHE A 54 6.38 -6.57 0.60
C PHE A 54 6.43 -5.04 0.56
N LEU A 55 5.94 -4.38 1.59
CA LEU A 55 5.86 -2.92 1.67
C LEU A 55 6.78 -2.40 2.78
N VAL A 56 7.54 -1.34 2.49
CA VAL A 56 8.33 -0.62 3.49
C VAL A 56 8.03 0.87 3.43
N LEU A 57 7.71 1.46 4.58
CA LEU A 57 7.52 2.90 4.74
C LEU A 57 8.42 3.44 5.86
N PRO A 58 8.89 4.70 5.77
CA PRO A 58 9.46 5.40 6.91
C PRO A 58 8.46 5.42 8.07
N LEU A 59 8.94 5.13 9.29
CA LEU A 59 8.10 5.13 10.47
C LEU A 59 7.36 6.47 10.70
N PRO A 60 7.96 7.65 10.40
CA PRO A 60 7.24 8.93 10.47
C PRO A 60 5.99 9.01 9.57
N CYS A 61 5.92 8.27 8.46
CA CYS A 61 4.74 8.26 7.59
C CYS A 61 3.51 7.67 8.29
N VAL A 62 3.71 6.75 9.24
CA VAL A 62 2.63 6.03 9.93
C VAL A 62 2.48 6.40 11.41
N LYS A 63 3.56 6.83 12.09
CA LYS A 63 3.50 7.23 13.51
C LYS A 63 3.41 8.74 13.71
N ASN A 64 3.95 9.54 12.79
CA ASN A 64 4.04 11.00 12.94
C ASN A 64 3.34 11.77 11.80
N SER A 65 2.27 11.22 11.24
CA SER A 65 1.43 11.92 10.26
C SER A 65 0.15 12.47 10.89
N ARG A 66 -0.32 13.62 10.38
CA ARG A 66 -1.64 14.20 10.69
C ARG A 66 -2.79 13.44 10.01
N TYR A 67 -2.56 12.88 8.83
CA TYR A 67 -3.59 12.34 7.93
C TYR A 67 -3.47 10.84 7.67
N PHE A 68 -2.55 10.17 8.37
CA PHE A 68 -2.25 8.76 8.13
C PHE A 68 -1.75 8.06 9.39
N ASN A 69 -2.08 6.78 9.53
CA ASN A 69 -1.57 5.90 10.58
C ASN A 69 -1.60 4.43 10.14
N GLY A 70 -1.17 3.52 11.02
CA GLY A 70 -1.19 2.08 10.75
C GLY A 70 -2.59 1.54 10.45
N ASP A 71 -3.61 1.95 11.21
CA ASP A 71 -5.00 1.50 10.98
C ASP A 71 -5.54 1.98 9.63
N ARG A 72 -5.21 3.21 9.24
CA ARG A 72 -5.57 3.77 7.94
C ARG A 72 -4.91 2.99 6.80
N LEU A 73 -3.64 2.61 6.96
CA LEU A 73 -2.96 1.74 6.01
C LEU A 73 -3.66 0.38 5.94
N HIS A 74 -3.92 -0.25 7.09
CA HIS A 74 -4.60 -1.55 7.15
C HIS A 74 -5.93 -1.53 6.39
N ASN A 75 -6.79 -0.55 6.67
CA ASN A 75 -8.10 -0.44 6.02
C ASN A 75 -8.00 -0.24 4.49
N ILE A 76 -7.04 0.58 4.03
CA ILE A 76 -6.75 0.77 2.61
C ILE A 76 -6.27 -0.55 1.97
N MET A 77 -5.34 -1.25 2.61
CA MET A 77 -4.82 -2.51 2.09
C MET A 77 -5.93 -3.57 2.02
N SER A 78 -6.78 -3.66 3.05
CA SER A 78 -7.91 -4.58 3.07
C SER A 78 -8.95 -4.28 1.98
N SER A 79 -9.25 -3.01 1.68
CA SER A 79 -10.16 -2.69 0.55
C SER A 79 -9.59 -3.08 -0.81
N LEU A 80 -8.26 -3.16 -0.92
CA LEU A 80 -7.55 -3.62 -2.11
C LEU A 80 -7.36 -5.15 -2.15
N GLY A 81 -7.92 -5.90 -1.20
CA GLY A 81 -7.84 -7.36 -1.13
C GLY A 81 -6.59 -7.89 -0.46
N PHE A 82 -5.80 -7.03 0.20
CA PHE A 82 -4.60 -7.44 0.91
C PHE A 82 -4.90 -7.78 2.38
N THR A 83 -4.33 -8.87 2.85
CA THR A 83 -4.32 -9.27 4.26
C THR A 83 -2.89 -9.21 4.79
N GLN A 84 -2.69 -8.51 5.91
CA GLN A 84 -1.37 -8.45 6.54
C GLN A 84 -1.02 -9.82 7.13
N THR A 85 0.07 -10.42 6.65
CA THR A 85 0.58 -11.71 7.17
C THR A 85 1.79 -11.52 8.08
N PHE A 86 2.57 -10.47 7.86
CA PHE A 86 3.69 -10.13 8.73
C PHE A 86 3.83 -8.62 8.91
N PHE A 87 4.31 -8.21 10.09
CA PHE A 87 4.64 -6.83 10.41
C PHE A 87 5.90 -6.79 11.28
N TYR A 88 6.81 -5.90 10.95
CA TYR A 88 7.98 -5.62 11.76
C TYR A 88 8.26 -4.12 11.80
N GLU A 89 8.38 -3.56 13.00
CA GLU A 89 8.71 -2.16 13.23
C GLU A 89 10.19 -2.07 13.62
N ALA A 90 10.99 -1.38 12.80
CA ALA A 90 12.37 -1.04 13.13
C ALA A 90 12.47 0.42 13.59
N LYS A 91 13.68 0.85 13.97
CA LYS A 91 13.92 2.20 14.53
C LYS A 91 13.47 3.37 13.63
N LYS A 92 13.53 3.22 12.31
CA LYS A 92 13.27 4.30 11.34
C LYS A 92 12.24 3.96 10.27
N VAL A 93 11.93 2.68 10.10
CA VAL A 93 11.09 2.16 9.02
C VAL A 93 10.22 1.03 9.57
N ALA A 94 9.09 0.80 8.94
CA ALA A 94 8.21 -0.32 9.20
C ALA A 94 8.08 -1.18 7.94
N TYR A 95 7.99 -2.48 8.15
CA TYR A 95 7.94 -3.52 7.14
C TYR A 95 6.61 -4.26 7.27
N TRP A 96 5.99 -4.51 6.13
CA TRP A 96 4.80 -5.33 6.03
C TRP A 96 4.98 -6.39 4.96
N LEU A 97 4.44 -7.57 5.22
CA LEU A 97 4.10 -8.54 4.19
C LEU A 97 2.58 -8.63 4.12
N PHE A 98 2.06 -8.53 2.90
CA PHE A 98 0.65 -8.68 2.61
C PHE A 98 0.44 -9.78 1.58
N ASP A 99 -0.57 -10.61 1.79
CA ASP A 99 -1.06 -11.55 0.80
C ASP A 99 -2.33 -10.99 0.14
N TRP A 100 -2.39 -11.05 -1.19
CA TRP A 100 -3.48 -10.56 -2.00
C TRP A 100 -4.45 -11.68 -2.34
N ASN A 101 -5.74 -11.44 -2.13
CA ASN A 101 -6.79 -12.41 -2.45
C ASN A 101 -7.34 -12.31 -3.88
N GLY A 102 -6.80 -11.39 -4.69
CA GLY A 102 -7.21 -11.20 -6.09
C GLY A 102 -8.45 -10.31 -6.29
N LYS A 103 -9.02 -9.73 -5.23
CA LYS A 103 -10.27 -8.94 -5.29
C LYS A 103 -10.05 -7.53 -4.77
N VAL A 104 -10.42 -6.53 -5.58
CA VAL A 104 -10.46 -5.12 -5.17
C VAL A 104 -11.91 -4.73 -4.95
N VAL A 105 -12.20 -4.06 -3.83
CA VAL A 105 -13.54 -3.52 -3.55
C VAL A 105 -13.62 -2.11 -4.12
N GLU A 106 -14.37 -1.92 -5.21
CA GLU A 106 -14.28 -0.73 -6.07
C GLU A 106 -14.91 0.56 -5.51
N ASP A 107 -15.55 0.54 -4.32
CA ASP A 107 -16.30 1.70 -3.80
C ASP A 107 -15.84 2.25 -2.44
N VAL A 108 -14.74 1.73 -1.88
CA VAL A 108 -14.25 2.20 -0.57
C VAL A 108 -13.41 3.46 -0.73
N LYS A 109 -13.91 4.59 -0.22
CA LYS A 109 -13.21 5.89 -0.28
C LYS A 109 -12.41 6.16 0.98
N PHE A 110 -11.21 6.68 0.80
CA PHE A 110 -10.33 7.11 1.87
C PHE A 110 -9.90 8.56 1.67
N PRO A 111 -10.81 9.55 1.85
CA PRO A 111 -10.50 10.96 1.63
C PRO A 111 -9.46 11.47 2.63
N LYS A 112 -8.66 12.46 2.24
CA LYS A 112 -7.73 13.09 3.18
C LYS A 112 -8.50 13.75 4.33
N MET A 113 -8.33 13.21 5.52
CA MET A 113 -8.97 13.69 6.75
C MET A 113 -7.96 13.69 7.88
N GLU A 114 -8.08 14.64 8.80
CA GLU A 114 -7.23 14.68 9.98
C GLU A 114 -7.58 13.50 10.89
N LEU A 115 -6.58 12.67 11.21
CA LEU A 115 -6.70 11.53 12.11
C LEU A 115 -6.01 11.82 13.45
N GLN A 116 -4.99 12.69 13.43
CA GLN A 116 -4.16 12.99 14.58
C GLN A 116 -3.77 14.47 14.57
N SER A 117 -4.14 15.21 15.61
CA SER A 117 -3.76 16.62 15.74
C SER A 117 -2.31 16.80 16.23
N GLY A 118 -1.71 17.95 15.91
CA GLY A 118 -0.37 18.32 16.36
C GLY A 118 0.43 19.14 15.35
N SER A 119 1.16 20.15 15.84
CA SER A 119 1.98 21.05 15.02
C SER A 119 3.26 20.39 14.47
N GLN A 120 3.81 19.42 15.19
CA GLN A 120 5.05 18.69 14.82
C GLN A 120 4.82 17.47 13.92
N ARG A 121 3.58 17.23 13.48
CA ARG A 121 3.22 16.11 12.61
C ARG A 121 3.44 16.45 11.15
N ASN A 122 3.96 15.49 10.38
CA ASN A 122 4.06 15.63 8.93
C ASN A 122 2.69 15.43 8.25
N ASN A 123 2.66 15.71 6.95
CA ASN A 123 1.43 15.67 6.14
C ASN A 123 1.33 14.42 5.24
N PHE A 124 2.07 13.34 5.54
CA PHE A 124 2.01 12.12 4.75
C PHE A 124 0.58 11.58 4.72
N CYS A 125 0.11 11.13 3.56
CA CYS A 125 -1.25 10.63 3.39
C CYS A 125 -1.30 9.75 2.15
N ILE A 126 -2.15 8.73 2.19
CA ILE A 126 -2.57 7.94 1.04
C ILE A 126 -4.10 8.05 0.98
N THR A 127 -4.63 8.35 -0.19
CA THR A 127 -6.08 8.45 -0.43
C THR A 127 -6.49 7.51 -1.54
N LEU A 128 -7.66 6.88 -1.40
CA LEU A 128 -8.34 6.13 -2.46
C LEU A 128 -9.65 6.84 -2.81
#